data_AF-A0A0X3NYM4-F1
#
_entry.id   AF-A0A0X3NYM4-F1
#
_cell.length_a   1.000
_cell.length_b   1.000
_cell.length_c   1.000
_cell.angle_alpha   90.00
_cell.angle_beta   90.00
_cell.angle_gamma   90.00
#
_symmetry.space_group_name_H-M   'P 1'
#
loop_
_entity.id
_entity.type
_entity.pdbx_description
1 polymer ?
#
loop_
_entity_poly.entity_id
_entity_poly.type
_entity_poly.pdbx_seq_one_letter_code
_entity_poly.pdbx_strand_id
1 'polypeptide(L)'
;AESGDGKSASPDSETLETAEKLRVFFSLPTIAKNIGAEECQTTLIPMLSELVQKAIGAGDDEVLMVISQKLPALADVLGSEGEGSVSLIPIISEILVCVEEVVVAQAAADAFCTIVSKFNADQAEKKALPLIRKIHEEDLFCASRKVLCKMIVACYPLVAAKLQSESK
;
A
#
# COMPACT_ATOMS: atom_id res chain seq x y z
N ALA A 1 -17.61 40.11 30.85
CA ALA A 1 -18.16 39.54 29.61
C ALA A 1 -17.29 38.34 29.27
N GLU A 2 -17.69 37.19 29.78
CA GLU A 2 -17.07 35.90 29.47
C GLU A 2 -17.64 35.32 28.18
N SER A 3 -16.97 34.24 27.74
CA SER A 3 -17.30 33.29 26.69
C SER A 3 -16.72 33.60 25.31
N GLY A 4 -15.50 33.10 25.14
CA GLY A 4 -15.07 32.57 23.86
C GLY A 4 -15.79 31.26 23.55
N ASP A 5 -15.85 30.93 22.27
CA ASP A 5 -16.18 29.60 21.79
C ASP A 5 -15.19 29.28 20.66
N GLY A 6 -14.08 28.67 21.08
CA GLY A 6 -13.23 27.92 20.18
C GLY A 6 -14.03 26.71 19.73
N LYS A 7 -14.34 26.66 18.44
CA LYS A 7 -15.08 25.57 17.81
C LYS A 7 -14.24 24.30 17.87
N SER A 8 -14.39 23.55 18.96
CA SER A 8 -13.88 22.19 19.08
C SER A 8 -14.62 21.33 18.08
N ALA A 9 -13.93 20.89 17.03
CA ALA A 9 -14.40 19.75 16.25
C ALA A 9 -14.54 18.57 17.22
N SER A 10 -15.75 18.03 17.33
CA SER A 10 -16.02 16.91 18.23
C SER A 10 -15.32 15.65 17.70
N PRO A 11 -14.56 14.91 18.52
CA PRO A 11 -13.82 13.71 18.10
C PRO A 11 -14.72 12.60 17.54
N ASP A 12 -16.02 12.63 17.84
CA ASP A 12 -17.02 11.68 17.33
C ASP A 12 -17.31 11.83 15.82
N SER A 13 -17.05 13.01 15.22
CA SER A 13 -17.30 13.24 13.79
C SER A 13 -16.19 12.65 12.92
N GLU A 14 -14.93 12.84 13.32
CA GLU A 14 -13.75 12.34 12.59
C GLU A 14 -13.66 10.81 12.69
N THR A 15 -14.00 10.25 13.86
CA THR A 15 -14.03 8.80 14.07
C THR A 15 -15.16 8.11 13.29
N LEU A 16 -16.33 8.75 13.14
CA LEU A 16 -17.43 8.23 12.33
C LEU A 16 -17.10 8.20 10.84
N GLU A 17 -16.48 9.27 10.33
CA GLU A 17 -16.09 9.37 8.92
C GLU A 17 -14.97 8.37 8.58
N THR A 18 -14.01 8.19 9.48
CA THR A 18 -12.99 7.15 9.41
C THR A 18 -13.60 5.75 9.45
N ALA A 19 -14.58 5.50 10.31
CA ALA A 19 -15.27 4.21 10.38
C ALA A 19 -16.07 3.88 9.10
N GLU A 20 -16.71 4.88 8.46
CA GLU A 20 -17.40 4.68 7.18
C GLU A 20 -16.43 4.39 6.03
N LYS A 21 -15.33 5.13 5.95
CA LYS A 21 -14.24 4.87 4.99
C LYS A 21 -13.71 3.44 5.17
N LEU A 22 -13.43 3.03 6.40
CA LEU A 22 -12.96 1.69 6.73
C LEU A 22 -13.99 0.60 6.39
N ARG A 23 -15.29 0.86 6.58
CA ARG A 23 -16.35 -0.11 6.28
C ARG A 23 -16.45 -0.44 4.79
N VAL A 24 -16.24 0.55 3.92
CA VAL A 24 -16.10 0.33 2.47
C VAL A 24 -14.91 -0.59 2.21
N PHE A 25 -13.75 -0.32 2.83
CA PHE A 25 -12.55 -1.15 2.75
C PHE A 25 -12.73 -2.61 3.16
N PHE A 26 -13.44 -2.87 4.27
CA PHE A 26 -13.70 -4.24 4.73
C PHE A 26 -14.53 -5.06 3.73
N SER A 27 -15.35 -4.40 2.91
CA SER A 27 -16.13 -5.06 1.86
C SER A 27 -15.39 -5.26 0.54
N LEU A 28 -14.26 -4.56 0.31
CA LEU A 28 -13.58 -4.54 -0.99
C LEU A 28 -13.11 -5.92 -1.48
N PRO A 29 -12.54 -6.82 -0.66
CA PRO A 29 -12.16 -8.15 -1.14
C PRO A 29 -13.38 -9.00 -1.55
N THR A 30 -14.50 -8.84 -0.83
CA THR A 30 -15.77 -9.52 -1.13
C THR A 30 -16.41 -8.96 -2.40
N ILE A 31 -16.35 -7.64 -2.58
CA ILE A 31 -16.81 -6.95 -3.79
C ILE A 31 -15.93 -7.36 -4.98
N ALA A 32 -14.61 -7.34 -4.81
CA ALA A 32 -13.65 -7.71 -5.85
C ALA A 32 -13.87 -9.14 -6.35
N LYS A 33 -14.21 -10.06 -5.43
CA LYS A 33 -14.58 -11.44 -5.79
C LYS A 33 -15.86 -11.54 -6.63
N ASN A 34 -16.79 -10.59 -6.48
CA ASN A 34 -18.06 -10.57 -7.20
C ASN A 34 -17.99 -9.83 -8.54
N ILE A 35 -17.14 -8.80 -8.67
CA ILE A 35 -17.05 -7.98 -9.89
C ILE A 35 -16.00 -8.55 -10.87
N GLY A 36 -14.96 -9.25 -10.38
CA GLY A 36 -13.92 -9.85 -11.21
C GLY A 36 -12.67 -8.97 -11.38
N ALA A 37 -11.56 -9.57 -11.81
CA ALA A 37 -10.24 -8.95 -11.78
C ALA A 37 -10.08 -7.74 -12.71
N GLU A 38 -10.75 -7.73 -13.86
CA GLU A 38 -10.68 -6.64 -14.85
C GLU A 38 -11.30 -5.34 -14.31
N GLU A 39 -12.52 -5.42 -13.80
CA GLU A 39 -13.21 -4.26 -13.21
C GLU A 39 -12.56 -3.77 -11.91
N CYS A 40 -11.91 -4.68 -11.17
CA CYS A 40 -11.10 -4.25 -10.03
C CYS A 40 -9.92 -3.38 -10.47
N GLN A 41 -9.30 -3.65 -11.62
CA GLN A 41 -8.22 -2.82 -12.13
C GLN A 41 -8.71 -1.47 -12.65
N THR A 42 -9.86 -1.41 -13.33
CA THR A 42 -10.37 -0.18 -13.95
C THR A 42 -11.09 0.74 -12.97
N THR A 43 -11.70 0.19 -11.92
CA THR A 43 -12.56 0.95 -11.00
C THR A 43 -12.01 0.95 -9.58
N LEU A 44 -11.64 -0.20 -9.05
CA LEU A 44 -11.28 -0.32 -7.64
C LEU A 44 -9.88 0.22 -7.33
N ILE A 45 -8.90 -0.06 -8.19
CA ILE A 45 -7.52 0.44 -8.04
C ILE A 45 -7.46 1.99 -8.07
N PRO A 46 -8.10 2.69 -9.04
CA PRO A 46 -8.12 4.15 -9.02
C PRO A 46 -8.82 4.74 -7.80
N MET A 47 -9.95 4.17 -7.39
CA MET A 47 -10.67 4.58 -6.18
C MET A 47 -9.78 4.43 -4.94
N LEU A 48 -9.08 3.30 -4.84
CA LEU A 48 -8.12 3.04 -3.77
C LEU A 48 -6.98 4.06 -3.73
N SER A 49 -6.42 4.39 -4.90
CA SER A 49 -5.37 5.40 -5.01
C SER A 49 -5.85 6.78 -4.53
N GLU A 50 -7.05 7.20 -4.94
CA GLU A 50 -7.63 8.47 -4.50
C GLU A 50 -7.88 8.50 -2.98
N LEU A 51 -8.34 7.38 -2.41
CA LEU A 51 -8.56 7.26 -0.97
C LEU A 51 -7.26 7.34 -0.17
N VAL A 52 -6.20 6.67 -0.64
CA VAL A 52 -4.88 6.75 -0.02
C VAL A 52 -4.34 8.18 -0.07
N GLN A 53 -4.47 8.87 -1.20
CA GLN A 53 -4.07 10.27 -1.33
C GLN A 53 -4.80 11.19 -0.34
N LYS A 54 -6.12 11.01 -0.20
CA LYS A 54 -6.91 11.76 0.77
C LYS A 54 -6.50 11.47 2.21
N ALA A 55 -6.28 10.19 2.55
CA ALA A 55 -5.86 9.79 3.88
C ALA A 55 -4.46 10.30 4.24
N ILE A 56 -3.52 10.31 3.28
CA ILE A 56 -2.20 10.96 3.44
C ILE A 56 -2.37 12.46 3.69
N GLY A 57 -3.18 13.15 2.88
CA GLY A 57 -3.41 14.58 3.03
C GLY A 57 -4.11 14.97 4.35
N ALA A 58 -4.91 14.07 4.91
CA ALA A 58 -5.58 14.23 6.20
C ALA A 58 -4.70 13.83 7.41
N GLY A 59 -3.61 13.07 7.20
CA GLY A 59 -2.84 12.49 8.29
C GLY A 59 -3.54 11.32 8.99
N ASP A 60 -4.43 10.61 8.29
CA ASP A 60 -5.22 9.50 8.83
C ASP A 60 -4.39 8.20 8.91
N ASP A 61 -3.38 8.18 9.79
CA ASP A 61 -2.43 7.06 9.91
C ASP A 61 -3.12 5.71 10.19
N GLU A 62 -4.19 5.69 11.00
CA GLU A 62 -4.96 4.48 11.27
C GLU A 62 -5.62 3.92 10.01
N VAL A 63 -6.16 4.80 9.16
CA VAL A 63 -6.74 4.41 7.87
C VAL A 63 -5.66 3.84 6.97
N LEU A 64 -4.53 4.51 6.84
CA LEU A 64 -3.41 4.08 6.00
C LEU A 64 -2.83 2.72 6.45
N MET A 65 -2.75 2.49 7.75
CA MET A 65 -2.35 1.21 8.32
C MET A 65 -3.35 0.11 7.95
N VAL A 66 -4.65 0.33 8.14
CA VAL A 66 -5.68 -0.67 7.82
C VAL A 66 -5.71 -0.95 6.31
N ILE A 67 -5.61 0.08 5.47
CA ILE A 67 -5.51 -0.08 4.02
C ILE A 67 -4.33 -1.00 3.69
N SER A 68 -3.14 -0.67 4.21
CA SER A 68 -1.92 -1.46 3.97
C SER A 68 -2.11 -2.93 4.34
N GLN A 69 -2.70 -3.22 5.51
CA GLN A 69 -2.96 -4.59 5.96
C GLN A 69 -3.95 -5.37 5.06
N LYS A 70 -4.82 -4.67 4.31
CA LYS A 70 -5.80 -5.32 3.41
C LYS A 70 -5.30 -5.52 1.98
N LEU A 71 -4.25 -4.82 1.56
CA LEU A 71 -3.70 -4.94 0.20
C LEU A 71 -3.32 -6.37 -0.19
N PRO A 72 -2.73 -7.23 0.68
CA PRO A 72 -2.41 -8.59 0.31
C PRO A 72 -3.65 -9.43 -0.05
N ALA A 73 -4.74 -9.28 0.69
CA ALA A 73 -5.98 -9.97 0.40
C ALA A 73 -6.60 -9.49 -0.92
N LEU A 74 -6.45 -8.20 -1.24
CA LEU A 74 -6.88 -7.66 -2.54
C LEU A 74 -6.01 -8.19 -3.69
N ALA A 75 -4.69 -8.34 -3.49
CA ALA A 75 -3.79 -8.93 -4.48
C ALA A 75 -4.21 -10.37 -4.84
N ASP A 76 -4.66 -11.14 -3.84
CA ASP A 76 -5.12 -12.51 -4.06
C ASP A 76 -6.36 -12.59 -4.94
N VAL A 77 -7.24 -11.59 -4.84
CA VAL A 77 -8.44 -11.50 -5.67
C VAL A 77 -8.11 -11.00 -7.08
N LEU A 78 -7.13 -10.11 -7.21
CA LEU A 78 -6.65 -9.62 -8.50
C LEU A 78 -5.82 -10.66 -9.28
N GLY A 79 -5.31 -11.67 -8.58
CA GLY A 79 -4.48 -12.72 -9.15
C GLY A 79 -2.99 -12.36 -9.20
N SER A 80 -2.15 -13.38 -9.13
CA SER A 80 -0.68 -13.28 -9.27
C SER A 80 -0.21 -13.28 -10.73
N GLU A 81 -1.04 -13.78 -11.65
CA GLU A 81 -0.76 -13.77 -13.09
C GLU A 81 -1.27 -12.46 -13.71
N GLY A 82 -0.37 -11.69 -14.34
CA GLY A 82 -0.70 -10.43 -15.03
C GLY A 82 -0.39 -9.16 -14.24
N GLU A 83 -1.11 -8.06 -14.53
CA GLU A 83 -0.84 -6.73 -13.96
C GLU A 83 -1.62 -6.41 -12.67
N GLY A 84 -2.49 -7.31 -12.22
CA GLY A 84 -3.38 -7.08 -11.07
C GLY A 84 -2.62 -6.79 -9.78
N SER A 85 -1.88 -7.77 -9.27
CA SER A 85 -1.05 -7.61 -8.06
C SER A 85 0.04 -6.53 -8.21
N VAL A 86 0.50 -6.29 -9.43
CA VAL A 86 1.51 -5.27 -9.76
C VAL A 86 0.95 -3.85 -9.59
N SER A 87 -0.33 -3.64 -9.90
CA SER A 87 -1.02 -2.35 -9.80
C SER A 87 -1.18 -1.85 -8.36
N LEU A 88 -0.93 -2.70 -7.35
CA LEU A 88 -0.94 -2.32 -5.93
C LEU A 88 0.39 -1.70 -5.47
N ILE A 89 1.49 -1.95 -6.20
CA ILE A 89 2.83 -1.44 -5.82
C ILE A 89 2.90 0.09 -5.81
N PRO A 90 2.34 0.84 -6.78
CA PRO A 90 2.29 2.30 -6.72
C PRO A 90 1.60 2.84 -5.47
N ILE A 91 0.52 2.19 -5.03
CA ILE A 91 -0.25 2.60 -3.84
C ILE A 91 0.60 2.41 -2.58
N ILE A 92 1.28 1.26 -2.47
CA ILE A 92 2.22 1.01 -1.37
C ILE A 92 3.39 1.98 -1.40
N SER A 93 3.89 2.29 -2.59
CA SER A 93 4.95 3.28 -2.77
C SER A 93 4.54 4.65 -2.24
N GLU A 94 3.31 5.08 -2.52
CA GLU A 94 2.82 6.38 -2.08
C GLU A 94 2.75 6.46 -0.55
N ILE A 95 2.26 5.41 0.11
CA ILE A 95 2.24 5.29 1.57
C ILE A 95 3.68 5.32 2.13
N LEU A 96 4.60 4.51 1.57
CA LEU A 96 5.97 4.43 2.07
C LEU A 96 6.77 5.72 1.86
N VAL A 97 6.48 6.50 0.81
CA VAL A 97 7.21 7.73 0.49
C VAL A 97 6.66 8.93 1.26
N CYS A 98 5.34 8.95 1.52
CA CYS A 98 4.66 10.13 2.06
C CYS A 98 4.34 10.07 3.56
N VAL A 99 4.50 8.91 4.23
CA VAL A 99 4.07 8.73 5.63
C VAL A 99 5.26 8.55 6.56
N GLU A 100 5.28 9.35 7.64
CA GLU A 100 6.33 9.33 8.67
C GLU A 100 6.10 8.32 9.79
N GLU A 101 4.85 7.84 9.94
CA GLU A 101 4.48 6.93 11.00
C GLU A 101 5.06 5.52 10.77
N VAL A 102 5.82 5.03 11.75
CA VAL A 102 6.57 3.78 11.69
C VAL A 102 5.63 2.58 11.60
N VAL A 103 4.50 2.61 12.32
CA VAL A 103 3.54 1.48 12.25
C VAL A 103 2.87 1.37 10.89
N VAL A 104 2.60 2.50 10.22
CA VAL A 104 2.06 2.52 8.86
C VAL A 104 3.10 2.01 7.87
N ALA A 105 4.35 2.50 7.97
CA ALA A 105 5.45 2.04 7.11
C ALA A 105 5.70 0.53 7.26
N GLN A 106 5.63 -0.01 8.49
CA GLN A 106 5.76 -1.44 8.72
C GLN A 106 4.61 -2.23 8.07
N ALA A 107 3.36 -1.78 8.23
CA ALA A 107 2.22 -2.43 7.59
C ALA A 107 2.33 -2.42 6.06
N ALA A 108 2.75 -1.30 5.47
CA ALA A 108 2.96 -1.16 4.03
C ALA A 108 4.09 -2.08 3.52
N ALA A 109 5.19 -2.19 4.25
CA ALA A 109 6.29 -3.09 3.91
C ALA A 109 5.91 -4.57 4.03
N ASP A 110 5.09 -4.94 5.01
CA ASP A 110 4.59 -6.30 5.19
C ASP A 110 3.66 -6.69 4.04
N ALA A 111 2.80 -5.76 3.63
CA ALA A 111 1.97 -5.90 2.46
C ALA A 111 2.79 -6.08 1.19
N PHE A 112 3.80 -5.23 0.99
CA PHE A 112 4.74 -5.33 -0.12
C PHE A 112 5.40 -6.70 -0.20
N CYS A 113 5.97 -7.19 0.90
CA CYS A 113 6.68 -8.47 0.93
C CYS A 113 5.74 -9.63 0.57
N THR A 114 4.51 -9.59 1.07
CA THR A 114 3.50 -10.62 0.78
C THR A 114 3.12 -10.63 -0.69
N ILE A 115 2.91 -9.46 -1.29
CA ILE A 115 2.54 -9.32 -2.69
C ILE A 115 3.70 -9.72 -3.62
N VAL A 116 4.91 -9.22 -3.33
CA VAL A 116 6.11 -9.50 -4.13
C VAL A 116 6.50 -10.98 -4.08
N SER A 117 6.20 -11.71 -3.01
CA SER A 117 6.45 -13.17 -2.95
C SER A 117 5.75 -13.97 -4.06
N LYS A 118 4.76 -13.37 -4.73
CA LYS A 118 3.98 -13.97 -5.82
C LYS A 118 4.41 -13.48 -7.20
N PHE A 119 5.38 -12.58 -7.27
CA PHE A 119 5.86 -12.02 -8.53
C PHE A 119 6.79 -12.98 -9.26
N ASN A 120 6.79 -12.89 -10.58
CA ASN A 120 7.90 -13.39 -11.38
C ASN A 120 9.08 -12.40 -11.38
N ALA A 121 10.23 -12.85 -11.89
CA ALA A 121 11.45 -12.04 -11.91
C ALA A 121 11.30 -10.70 -12.66
N ASP A 122 10.58 -10.70 -13.78
CA ASP A 122 10.38 -9.48 -14.60
C ASP A 122 9.49 -8.46 -13.88
N GLN A 123 8.41 -8.89 -13.24
CA GLN A 123 7.56 -8.04 -12.40
C GLN A 123 8.33 -7.45 -11.23
N ALA A 124 9.13 -8.27 -10.53
CA ALA A 124 9.96 -7.80 -9.42
C ALA A 124 10.95 -6.73 -9.86
N GLU A 125 11.61 -6.92 -10.99
CA GLU A 125 12.57 -5.95 -11.52
C GLU A 125 11.92 -4.65 -11.98
N LYS A 126 10.77 -4.73 -12.65
CA LYS A 126 10.10 -3.53 -13.18
C LYS A 126 9.36 -2.72 -12.12
N LYS A 127 9.00 -3.32 -10.99
CA LYS A 127 8.05 -2.71 -10.03
C LYS A 127 8.56 -2.71 -8.60
N ALA A 128 9.14 -3.81 -8.12
CA ALA A 128 9.65 -3.91 -6.75
C ALA A 128 11.01 -3.22 -6.59
N LEU A 129 11.95 -3.44 -7.51
CA LEU A 129 13.29 -2.83 -7.45
C LEU A 129 13.30 -1.29 -7.56
N PRO A 130 12.51 -0.65 -8.45
CA PRO A 130 12.50 0.81 -8.54
C PRO A 130 12.02 1.45 -7.25
N LEU A 131 11.06 0.84 -6.55
CA LEU A 131 10.60 1.31 -5.25
C LEU A 131 11.71 1.22 -4.19
N ILE A 132 12.41 0.09 -4.12
CA ILE A 132 13.53 -0.08 -3.18
C ILE A 132 14.63 0.95 -3.45
N ARG A 133 14.99 1.16 -4.72
CA ARG A 133 15.96 2.19 -5.11
C ARG A 133 15.48 3.58 -4.73
N LYS A 134 14.22 3.90 -5.02
CA LYS A 134 13.61 5.17 -4.64
C LYS A 134 13.74 5.44 -3.14
N ILE A 135 13.38 4.47 -2.30
CA ILE A 135 13.47 4.60 -0.83
C ILE A 135 14.92 4.70 -0.33
N HIS A 136 15.87 4.11 -1.07
CA HIS A 136 17.29 4.15 -0.73
C HIS A 136 17.98 5.46 -1.16
N GLU A 137 17.66 5.95 -2.35
CA GLU A 137 18.34 7.07 -3.03
C GLU A 137 17.72 8.42 -2.66
N GLU A 138 16.40 8.48 -2.50
CA GLU A 138 15.73 9.69 -2.03
C GLU A 138 15.91 9.75 -0.49
N ASP A 139 16.32 10.91 0.04
CA ASP A 139 16.43 11.14 1.49
C ASP A 139 15.02 11.27 2.11
N LEU A 140 14.29 10.16 2.06
CA LEU A 140 12.94 10.03 2.55
C LEU A 140 12.91 9.89 4.08
N PHE A 141 11.70 9.78 4.61
CA PHE A 141 11.45 9.62 6.03
C PHE A 141 12.20 8.44 6.65
N CYS A 142 12.58 8.62 7.92
CA CYS A 142 13.29 7.58 8.66
C CYS A 142 12.49 6.28 8.80
N ALA A 143 11.16 6.35 8.82
CA ALA A 143 10.28 5.19 8.87
C ALA A 143 10.45 4.27 7.65
N SER A 144 10.50 4.84 6.44
CA SER A 144 10.67 4.12 5.18
C SER A 144 12.03 3.42 5.09
N ARG A 145 13.09 4.05 5.60
CA ARG A 145 14.43 3.44 5.64
C ARG A 145 14.51 2.25 6.60
N LYS A 146 13.78 2.27 7.71
CA LYS A 146 13.76 1.16 8.68
C LYS A 146 13.23 -0.13 8.08
N VAL A 147 12.26 -0.03 7.18
CA VAL A 147 11.61 -1.19 6.55
C VAL A 147 12.33 -1.69 5.28
N LEU A 148 13.28 -0.89 4.76
CA LEU A 148 14.00 -1.17 3.52
C LEU A 148 14.73 -2.53 3.53
N CYS A 149 15.41 -2.85 4.64
CA CYS A 149 16.10 -4.15 4.77
C CYS A 149 15.15 -5.34 4.56
N LYS A 150 13.93 -5.25 5.10
CA LYS A 150 12.90 -6.28 4.95
C LYS A 150 12.47 -6.42 3.48
N MET A 151 12.25 -5.30 2.81
CA MET A 151 11.85 -5.27 1.40
C MET A 151 12.93 -5.86 0.47
N ILE A 152 14.21 -5.54 0.72
CA ILE A 152 15.35 -6.08 -0.02
C ILE A 152 15.42 -7.61 0.12
N VAL A 153 15.30 -8.12 1.34
CA VAL A 153 15.35 -9.56 1.62
C VAL A 153 14.21 -10.30 0.89
N ALA A 154 13.01 -9.72 0.83
CA ALA A 154 11.89 -10.31 0.10
C ALA A 154 12.11 -10.37 -1.43
N CYS A 155 12.82 -9.39 -2.00
CA CYS A 155 13.07 -9.33 -3.44
C CYS A 155 14.28 -10.15 -3.90
N TYR A 156 15.24 -10.42 -3.00
CA TYR A 156 16.52 -11.06 -3.34
C TYR A 156 16.39 -12.39 -4.13
N PRO A 157 15.51 -13.34 -3.73
CA PRO A 157 15.38 -14.62 -4.45
C PRO A 157 14.92 -14.44 -5.92
N LEU A 158 14.07 -13.45 -6.18
CA LEU A 158 13.48 -13.20 -7.51
C LEU A 158 14.51 -12.63 -8.48
N VAL A 159 15.39 -11.76 -7.98
CA VAL A 159 16.47 -11.14 -8.77
C VAL A 159 17.61 -12.12 -9.00
N ALA A 160 17.98 -12.90 -7.97
CA ALA A 160 19.01 -13.94 -8.10
C ALA A 160 18.61 -15.02 -9.12
N ALA A 161 17.33 -15.40 -9.17
CA ALA A 161 16.82 -16.34 -10.16
C ALA A 161 16.98 -15.82 -11.61
N LYS A 162 16.81 -14.51 -11.84
CA LYS A 162 17.00 -13.91 -13.16
C LYS A 162 18.45 -13.96 -13.63
N LEU A 163 19.38 -13.52 -12.78
CA LEU A 163 20.82 -13.53 -13.08
C LEU A 163 21.32 -14.95 -13.42
N GLN A 164 20.75 -15.97 -12.77
CA GLN A 164 21.05 -17.37 -13.07
C GLN A 164 20.45 -17.84 -14.40
N SER A 165 19.26 -17.36 -14.77
CA SER A 165 18.62 -17.69 -16.04
C SER A 165 19.29 -17.04 -17.26
N GLU A 166 19.93 -15.87 -17.08
CA GLU A 166 20.66 -15.16 -18.15
C GLU A 166 22.08 -15.70 -18.40
N SER A 167 22.63 -16.46 -17.45
CA SER A 167 23.97 -17.08 -17.55
C SER A 167 23.96 -18.50 -18.15
N LYS A 168 22.85 -18.91 -18.79
CA LYS A 168 22.66 -20.25 -19.35
C LYS A 168 22.26 -20.17 -20.82
#